data_AF-A0AAD9N048-F1
#
_entry.id   AF-A0AAD9N048-F1
#
_cell.length_a   1.000
_cell.length_b   1.000
_cell.length_c   1.000
_cell.angle_alpha   90.00
_cell.angle_beta   90.00
_cell.angle_gamma   90.00
#
_symmetry.space_group_name_H-M   'P 1'
#
loop_
_entity.id
_entity.type
_entity.pdbx_description
1 polymer ?
#
loop_
_entity_poly.entity_id
_entity_poly.type
_entity_poly.pdbx_seq_one_letter_code
_entity_poly.pdbx_strand_id
1 'polypeptide(L)'
;MGQPIECTNAYRDILHSKLSTMHILTCDANDDSDAVQGLVDSYVVQLNDAMNDAVTEAGCKHAGAVYETNKYIKKVFRRRTRQCIDRSVNNKYQKLNVMLKNRKLSAFWNVIKQ
;
A
#
# COMPACT_ATOMS: atom_id res chain seq x y z
N MET A 1 6.88 -24.81 -21.28
CA MET A 1 8.12 -24.86 -20.49
C MET A 1 7.77 -24.51 -19.06
N GLY A 2 7.78 -25.47 -18.13
CA GLY A 2 7.58 -25.19 -16.70
C GLY A 2 8.84 -24.54 -16.13
N GLN A 3 8.69 -23.52 -15.28
CA GLN A 3 9.83 -23.04 -14.50
C GLN A 3 10.30 -24.16 -13.54
N PRO A 4 11.61 -24.24 -13.24
CA PRO A 4 12.12 -25.22 -12.29
C PRO A 4 11.44 -25.02 -10.93
N ILE A 5 10.86 -26.06 -10.37
CA ILE A 5 10.17 -26.07 -9.07
C ILE A 5 11.10 -25.54 -7.96
N GLU A 6 12.41 -25.78 -8.09
CA GLU A 6 13.44 -25.34 -7.16
C GLU A 6 13.50 -23.82 -6.97
N CYS A 7 13.38 -23.03 -8.05
CA CYS A 7 13.42 -21.56 -7.95
C CYS A 7 12.23 -21.02 -7.14
N THR A 8 11.07 -21.68 -7.25
CA THR A 8 9.84 -21.26 -6.59
C THR A 8 9.95 -21.46 -5.07
N ASN A 9 10.53 -22.59 -4.64
CA ASN A 9 10.73 -22.87 -3.22
C ASN A 9 11.78 -21.93 -2.61
N ALA A 10 12.92 -21.76 -3.29
CA ALA A 10 13.96 -20.82 -2.84
C ALA A 10 13.42 -19.39 -2.72
N TYR A 11 12.68 -18.91 -3.73
CA TYR A 11 12.04 -17.60 -3.70
C TYR A 11 11.11 -17.45 -2.48
N ARG A 12 10.27 -18.45 -2.23
CA ARG A 12 9.33 -18.43 -1.11
C ARG A 12 10.05 -18.32 0.23
N ASP A 13 11.09 -19.12 0.44
CA ASP A 13 11.80 -19.15 1.72
C ASP A 13 12.57 -17.84 1.97
N ILE A 14 13.25 -17.32 0.94
CA ILE A 14 13.95 -16.03 1.01
C ILE A 14 12.96 -14.88 1.24
N LEU A 15 11.85 -14.86 0.48
CA LEU A 15 10.83 -13.84 0.64
C LEU A 15 10.24 -13.89 2.04
N HIS A 16 9.89 -15.08 2.54
CA HIS A 16 9.34 -15.24 3.89
C HIS A 16 10.30 -14.70 4.96
N SER A 17 11.60 -15.01 4.84
CA SER A 17 12.63 -14.47 5.72
C SER A 17 12.65 -12.94 5.70
N LYS A 18 12.73 -12.32 4.51
CA LYS A 18 12.74 -10.85 4.37
C LYS A 18 11.45 -10.21 4.90
N LEU A 19 10.28 -10.76 4.58
CA LEU A 19 9.00 -10.25 5.07
C LEU A 19 8.86 -10.37 6.58
N SER A 20 9.41 -11.42 7.19
CA SER A 20 9.37 -11.59 8.66
C SER A 20 10.19 -10.52 9.41
N THR A 21 11.19 -9.93 8.74
CA THR A 21 11.98 -8.83 9.29
C THR A 21 11.36 -7.45 9.07
N MET A 22 10.36 -7.34 8.18
CA MET A 22 9.71 -6.06 7.91
C MET A 22 8.78 -5.66 9.07
N HIS A 23 8.86 -4.40 9.47
CA HIS A 23 7.97 -3.87 10.50
C HIS A 23 6.54 -3.79 9.98
N ILE A 24 5.57 -4.26 10.78
CA ILE A 24 4.15 -4.12 10.46
C ILE A 24 3.78 -2.64 10.56
N LEU A 25 3.17 -2.09 9.51
CA LEU A 25 2.64 -0.72 9.56
C LEU A 25 1.59 -0.60 10.67
N THR A 26 1.89 0.23 11.67
CA THR A 26 0.91 0.73 12.63
C THR A 26 0.56 2.16 12.25
N CYS A 27 -0.71 2.42 11.95
CA CYS A 27 -1.21 3.77 11.76
C CYS A 27 -2.19 4.07 12.90
N ASP A 28 -2.01 5.19 13.58
CA ASP A 28 -2.97 5.66 14.56
C ASP A 28 -4.11 6.42 13.89
N ALA A 29 -5.32 6.33 14.47
CA ALA A 29 -6.51 6.98 13.91
C ALA A 29 -6.42 8.52 13.90
N ASN A 30 -5.44 9.08 14.60
CA ASN A 30 -5.19 10.51 14.72
C ASN A 30 -4.06 11.01 13.81
N ASP A 31 -3.39 10.11 13.08
CA ASP A 31 -2.25 10.49 12.25
C ASP A 31 -2.68 11.39 11.08
N ASP A 32 -1.82 12.37 10.78
CA ASP A 32 -2.01 13.25 9.63
C ASP A 32 -2.03 12.46 8.32
N SER A 33 -2.92 12.84 7.40
CA SER A 33 -3.15 12.10 6.16
C SER A 33 -1.90 12.06 5.28
N ASP A 34 -1.10 13.12 5.25
CA ASP A 34 0.11 13.19 4.43
C ASP A 34 1.24 12.39 5.10
N ALA A 35 1.33 12.41 6.43
CA ALA A 35 2.24 11.56 7.19
C ALA A 35 1.96 10.05 6.99
N VAL A 36 0.68 9.64 7.08
CA VAL A 36 0.26 8.26 6.82
C VAL A 36 0.58 7.88 5.37
N GLN A 37 0.37 8.80 4.43
CA GLN A 37 0.69 8.54 3.03
C GLN A 37 2.19 8.27 2.83
N GLY A 38 3.05 9.08 3.42
CA GLY A 38 4.50 8.89 3.38
C GLY A 38 4.94 7.56 4.00
N LEU A 39 4.33 7.15 5.12
CA LEU A 39 4.58 5.86 5.76
C LEU A 39 4.19 4.69 4.86
N VAL A 40 2.99 4.74 4.28
CA VAL A 40 2.50 3.70 3.36
C VAL A 40 3.39 3.62 2.12
N ASP A 41 3.77 4.74 1.53
CA ASP A 41 4.63 4.76 0.34
C ASP A 41 6.02 4.19 0.64
N SER A 42 6.61 4.54 1.78
CA SER A 42 7.89 3.97 2.23
C SER A 42 7.82 2.46 2.43
N TYR A 43 6.75 1.96 3.08
CA TYR A 43 6.54 0.53 3.27
C TYR A 43 6.36 -0.21 1.94
N VAL A 44 5.65 0.40 0.98
CA VAL A 44 5.50 -0.17 -0.37
C VAL A 44 6.82 -0.29 -1.08
N VAL A 45 7.71 0.70 -0.94
CA VAL A 45 9.06 0.65 -1.50
C VAL A 45 9.82 -0.51 -0.86
N GLN A 46 9.86 -0.61 0.47
CA GLN A 46 10.54 -1.72 1.17
C GLN A 46 9.99 -3.09 0.78
N LEU A 47 8.67 -3.22 0.64
CA LEU A 47 8.03 -4.46 0.20
C LEU A 47 8.46 -4.82 -1.23
N ASN A 48 8.50 -3.83 -2.13
CA ASN A 48 8.93 -4.04 -3.51
C ASN A 48 10.39 -4.50 -3.59
N ASP A 49 11.25 -3.89 -2.78
CA ASP A 49 12.68 -4.19 -2.73
C ASP A 49 12.89 -5.59 -2.17
N ALA A 50 12.25 -5.94 -1.05
CA ALA A 50 12.29 -7.29 -0.49
C ALA A 50 11.85 -8.37 -1.50
N MET A 51 10.80 -8.10 -2.27
CA MET A 51 10.34 -9.01 -3.32
C MET A 51 11.34 -9.13 -4.47
N ASN A 52 11.95 -8.02 -4.92
CA ASN A 52 12.92 -8.01 -6.02
C ASN A 52 14.24 -8.69 -5.59
N ASP A 53 14.70 -8.43 -4.37
CA ASP A 53 15.88 -9.06 -3.79
C ASP A 53 15.67 -10.57 -3.68
N ALA A 54 14.51 -11.01 -3.18
CA ALA A 54 14.19 -12.44 -3.10
C ALA A 54 14.18 -13.12 -4.48
N VAL A 55 13.67 -12.43 -5.52
CA VAL A 55 13.72 -12.94 -6.91
C VAL A 55 15.17 -13.08 -7.38
N THR A 56 16.01 -12.08 -7.09
CA THR A 56 17.40 -12.03 -7.51
C THR A 56 18.23 -13.11 -6.81
N GLU A 57 18.08 -13.25 -5.49
CA GLU A 57 18.79 -14.24 -4.68
C GLU A 57 18.35 -15.68 -5.01
N ALA A 58 17.08 -15.91 -5.33
CA ALA A 58 16.59 -17.21 -5.78
C ALA A 58 17.05 -17.58 -7.20
N GLY A 59 17.70 -16.66 -7.93
CA GLY A 59 18.04 -16.85 -9.34
C GLY A 59 16.83 -16.89 -10.27
N CYS A 60 15.68 -16.40 -9.81
CA CYS A 60 14.46 -16.37 -10.61
C CYS A 60 14.56 -15.23 -11.62
N LYS A 61 14.49 -15.57 -12.91
CA LYS A 61 14.43 -14.55 -13.96
C LYS A 61 13.13 -13.73 -13.84
N HIS A 62 13.13 -12.48 -14.29
CA HIS A 62 11.94 -11.64 -14.43
C HIS A 62 10.99 -12.13 -15.55
N ALA A 63 10.64 -13.41 -15.51
CA ALA A 63 9.77 -14.08 -16.43
C ALA A 63 9.07 -15.22 -15.71
N GLY A 64 7.88 -15.59 -16.17
CA GLY A 64 7.10 -16.69 -15.63
C GLY A 64 6.13 -16.28 -14.51
N ALA A 65 5.58 -17.30 -13.85
CA ALA A 65 4.41 -17.14 -12.98
C ALA A 65 4.71 -16.26 -11.76
N VAL A 66 5.87 -16.43 -11.13
CA VAL A 66 6.28 -15.64 -9.95
C VAL A 66 6.33 -14.14 -10.27
N TYR A 67 6.91 -13.78 -11.41
CA TYR A 67 7.00 -12.38 -11.83
C TYR A 67 5.62 -11.77 -12.11
N GLU A 68 4.75 -12.47 -12.84
CA GLU A 68 3.39 -11.98 -13.14
C GLU A 68 2.54 -11.87 -11.86
N THR A 69 2.64 -12.83 -10.94
CA THR A 69 1.99 -12.75 -9.62
C THR A 69 2.48 -11.53 -8.84
N ASN A 70 3.79 -11.30 -8.77
CA ASN A 70 4.37 -10.15 -8.08
C ASN A 70 3.90 -8.83 -8.70
N LYS A 71 3.94 -8.73 -10.03
CA LYS A 71 3.44 -7.56 -10.77
C LYS A 71 1.95 -7.32 -10.51
N TYR A 72 1.14 -8.38 -10.48
CA TYR A 72 -0.29 -8.30 -10.16
C TYR A 72 -0.52 -7.81 -8.72
N ILE A 73 0.19 -8.37 -7.73
CA ILE A 73 0.11 -7.94 -6.32
C ILE A 73 0.45 -6.46 -6.21
N LYS A 74 1.56 -6.01 -6.82
CA LYS A 74 1.96 -4.59 -6.85
C LYS A 74 0.87 -3.71 -7.46
N LYS A 75 0.21 -4.16 -8.53
CA LYS A 75 -0.91 -3.43 -9.18
C LYS A 75 -2.13 -3.33 -8.27
N VAL A 76 -2.55 -4.44 -7.65
CA VAL A 76 -3.72 -4.48 -6.75
C VAL A 76 -3.48 -3.62 -5.53
N PHE A 77 -2.30 -3.72 -4.91
CA PHE A 77 -1.93 -2.92 -3.76
C PHE A 77 -2.02 -1.42 -4.08
N ARG A 78 -1.31 -0.95 -5.13
CA ARG A 78 -1.34 0.46 -5.56
C ARG A 78 -2.77 0.95 -5.82
N ARG A 79 -3.61 0.13 -6.46
CA ARG A 79 -5.02 0.47 -6.69
C ARG A 79 -5.78 0.62 -5.38
N ARG A 80 -5.60 -0.30 -4.44
CA ARG A 80 -6.34 -0.30 -3.16
C ARG A 80 -5.90 0.87 -2.28
N THR A 81 -4.61 1.16 -2.21
CA THR A 81 -4.07 2.32 -1.51
C THR A 81 -4.70 3.61 -2.04
N ARG A 82 -4.67 3.84 -3.36
CA ARG A 82 -5.33 5.01 -3.97
C ARG A 82 -6.82 5.09 -3.64
N GLN A 83 -7.54 3.98 -3.72
CA GLN A 83 -8.95 3.95 -3.35
C GLN A 83 -9.21 4.36 -1.89
N CYS A 84 -8.34 3.97 -0.96
CA CYS A 84 -8.45 4.37 0.44
C CYS A 84 -8.22 5.88 0.61
N ILE A 85 -7.21 6.44 -0.06
CA ILE A 85 -6.93 7.88 -0.08
C ILE A 85 -8.11 8.64 -0.68
N ASP A 86 -8.55 8.26 -1.88
CA ASP A 86 -9.66 8.89 -2.59
C ASP A 86 -10.94 8.87 -1.74
N ARG A 87 -11.19 7.75 -1.05
CA ARG A 87 -12.32 7.62 -0.13
C ARG A 87 -12.20 8.55 1.07
N SER A 88 -11.01 8.64 1.68
CA SER A 88 -10.76 9.55 2.80
C SER A 88 -11.01 11.01 2.40
N VAL A 89 -10.46 11.42 1.26
CA VAL A 89 -10.65 12.76 0.66
C VAL A 89 -12.13 13.01 0.37
N ASN A 90 -12.80 12.09 -0.33
CA ASN A 90 -14.22 12.22 -0.65
C ASN A 90 -15.11 12.28 0.61
N ASN A 91 -14.79 11.51 1.65
CA ASN A 91 -15.52 11.56 2.93
C ASN A 91 -15.42 12.94 3.59
N LYS A 92 -14.25 13.59 3.55
CA LYS A 92 -14.07 14.97 4.04
C LYS A 92 -14.96 15.95 3.26
N TYR A 93 -14.97 15.85 1.93
CA TYR A 93 -15.83 16.69 1.09
C TYR A 93 -17.33 16.44 1.32
N GLN A 94 -17.75 15.19 1.45
CA GLN A 94 -19.15 14.85 1.75
C GLN A 94 -19.59 15.42 3.09
N LYS A 95 -18.73 15.34 4.13
CA LYS A 95 -19.00 15.95 5.44
C LYS A 95 -19.20 17.46 5.34
N LEU A 96 -18.33 18.17 4.61
CA LEU A 96 -18.47 19.60 4.35
C LEU A 96 -19.77 19.94 3.60
N ASN A 97 -20.10 19.18 2.55
CA ASN A 97 -21.33 19.34 1.79
C ASN A 97 -22.59 19.14 2.64
N VAL A 98 -22.59 18.17 3.56
CA VAL A 98 -23.70 17.95 4.49
C VAL A 98 -23.86 19.14 5.45
N MET A 99 -22.76 19.70 5.98
CA MET A 99 -22.83 20.89 6.85
C MET A 99 -23.37 22.12 6.10
N LEU A 100 -22.93 22.32 4.86
CA LEU A 100 -23.38 23.42 4.00
C LEU A 100 -24.89 23.30 3.70
N LYS A 101 -25.36 22.11 3.29
CA LYS A 101 -26.78 21.85 3.02
C LYS A 101 -27.66 22.06 4.26
N ASN A 102 -27.16 21.68 5.44
CA ASN A 102 -27.85 21.88 6.71
C ASN A 102 -27.73 23.30 7.28
N ARG A 103 -27.13 24.25 6.54
CA ARG A 103 -26.89 25.64 6.94
C ARG A 103 -26.11 25.79 8.26
N LYS A 104 -25.28 24.80 8.61
CA LYS A 104 -24.44 24.82 9.82
C LYS A 104 -23.12 25.58 9.56
N LEU A 105 -23.22 26.86 9.19
CA LEU A 105 -22.10 27.67 8.70
C LEU A 105 -20.97 27.83 9.72
N SER A 106 -21.27 28.00 11.01
CA SER A 106 -20.24 28.12 12.04
C SER A 106 -19.39 26.85 12.17
N ALA A 107 -20.03 25.67 12.14
CA ALA A 107 -19.32 24.38 12.18
C ALA A 107 -18.51 24.15 10.90
N PHE A 108 -19.06 24.51 9.73
CA PHE A 108 -18.38 24.43 8.45
C PHE A 108 -17.08 25.25 8.42
N TRP A 109 -17.13 26.51 8.84
CA TRP A 109 -15.96 27.38 8.87
C TRP A 109 -14.91 26.92 9.89
N ASN A 110 -15.33 26.36 11.02
CA ASN A 110 -14.39 25.80 11.99
C ASN A 110 -13.61 24.60 11.44
N VAL A 111 -14.22 23.78 10.59
CA VAL A 111 -13.54 22.64 9.94
C VAL A 111 -12.55 23.10 8.87
N ILE A 112 -12.81 24.20 8.16
CA ILE A 112 -11.90 24.74 7.13
C ILE A 112 -10.68 25.44 7.73
N LYS A 113 -10.81 25.97 8.95
CA LYS A 113 -9.76 26.73 9.64
C LYS A 113 -8.75 25.87 10.41
N GLN A 114 -9.03 24.57 10.57
CA GLN A 114 -8.11 23.58 11.13
C GLN A 114 -7.15 23.09 10.05
#